data_AF-A0A959IVH1-F1
#
_entry.id   AF-A0A959IVH1-F1
#
_cell.length_a   1.000
_cell.length_b   1.000
_cell.length_c   1.000
_cell.angle_alpha   90.00
_cell.angle_beta   90.00
_cell.angle_gamma   90.00
#
_symmetry.space_group_name_H-M   'P 1'
#
loop_
_entity.id
_entity.type
_entity.pdbx_description
1 polymer ?
#
loop_
_entity_poly.entity_id
_entity_poly.type
_entity_poly.pdbx_seq_one_letter_code
_entity_poly.pdbx_strand_id
1 'polypeptide(L)'
;FAIITPALITGSFAGRVRFRSYILFMVLFSMLIYAPLAHMTWHPDGLFRNWGVLDFAGGTVVHMSAGFAALAGAVFLGKRQKQTHSPAQV
;
A
#
# COMPACT_ATOMS: atom_id res chain seq x y z
N PHE A 1 -0.95 -12.41 -5.16
CA PHE A 1 -0.31 -11.40 -4.28
C PHE A 1 -0.74 -9.97 -4.60
N ALA A 2 -0.76 -9.57 -5.88
CA ALA A 2 -1.12 -8.21 -6.34
C ALA A 2 -2.38 -7.59 -5.71
N ILE A 3 -3.43 -8.39 -5.46
CA ILE A 3 -4.69 -7.88 -4.88
C ILE A 3 -4.62 -7.69 -3.36
N ILE A 4 -3.69 -8.39 -2.68
CA ILE A 4 -3.51 -8.34 -1.22
C ILE A 4 -2.71 -7.09 -0.84
N THR A 5 -1.71 -6.70 -1.65
CA THR A 5 -0.86 -5.52 -1.40
C THR A 5 -1.66 -4.22 -1.18
N PRO A 6 -2.56 -3.79 -2.09
CA PRO A 6 -3.41 -2.62 -1.84
C PRO A 6 -4.41 -2.82 -0.71
N ALA A 7 -4.88 -4.05 -0.47
CA ALA A 7 -5.76 -4.34 0.66
C ALA A 7 -5.05 -4.06 2.00
N LEU A 8 -3.76 -4.41 2.14
CA LEU A 8 -2.94 -4.10 3.32
C LEU A 8 -2.75 -2.58 3.50
N ILE A 9 -2.58 -1.84 2.41
CA ILE A 9 -2.38 -0.39 2.44
C ILE A 9 -3.62 0.33 3.00
N THR A 10 -4.83 -0.20 2.75
CA THR A 10 -6.10 0.45 3.17
C THR A 10 -6.19 0.75 4.65
N GLY A 11 -5.57 -0.08 5.51
CA GLY A 11 -5.62 0.12 6.96
C GLY A 11 -5.11 1.49 7.39
N SER A 12 -4.14 2.06 6.66
CA SER A 12 -3.53 3.35 6.98
C SER A 12 -4.49 4.55 6.83
N PHE A 13 -5.46 4.44 5.91
CA PHE A 13 -6.37 5.54 5.57
C PHE A 13 -7.85 5.16 5.59
N ALA A 14 -8.18 4.00 6.16
CA ALA A 14 -9.55 3.54 6.37
C ALA A 14 -10.43 4.64 7.00
N GLY A 15 -11.62 4.84 6.42
CA GLY A 15 -12.63 5.81 6.87
C GLY A 15 -12.36 7.28 6.51
N ARG A 16 -11.30 7.58 5.75
CA ARG A 16 -10.92 8.98 5.40
C ARG A 16 -10.70 9.24 3.91
N VAL A 17 -10.87 8.22 3.06
CA VAL A 17 -10.64 8.31 1.61
C VAL A 17 -11.90 7.89 0.86
N ARG A 18 -12.23 8.59 -0.22
CA ARG A 18 -13.36 8.23 -1.09
C ARG A 18 -13.05 6.95 -1.86
N PHE A 19 -14.05 6.08 -2.00
CA PHE A 19 -13.88 4.79 -2.67
C PHE A 19 -13.38 4.90 -4.12
N ARG A 20 -13.85 5.90 -4.89
CA ARG A 20 -13.37 6.14 -6.27
C ARG A 20 -11.87 6.45 -6.32
N SER A 21 -11.38 7.29 -5.40
CA SER A 21 -9.96 7.61 -5.28
C SER A 21 -9.14 6.39 -4.87
N TYR A 22 -9.70 5.53 -4.02
CA TYR A 22 -9.07 4.27 -3.63
C TYR A 22 -8.93 3.30 -4.81
N ILE A 23 -9.96 3.14 -5.66
CA ILE A 23 -9.86 2.31 -6.88
C ILE A 23 -8.74 2.82 -7.79
N LEU A 24 -8.70 4.14 -8.04
CA LEU A 24 -7.65 4.74 -8.87
C LEU A 24 -6.26 4.46 -8.29
N PHE A 25 -6.10 4.63 -6.98
CA PHE A 25 -4.86 4.31 -6.29
C PHE A 25 -4.47 2.84 -6.47
N MET A 26 -5.38 1.89 -6.34
CA MET A 26 -5.08 0.46 -6.53
C MET A 26 -4.56 0.17 -7.94
N VAL A 27 -5.18 0.73 -8.97
CA VAL A 27 -4.77 0.54 -10.36
C VAL A 27 -3.38 1.11 -10.60
N LEU A 28 -3.16 2.35 -10.17
CA LEU A 28 -1.87 3.03 -10.33
C LEU A 28 -0.76 2.34 -9.53
N PHE A 29 -1.03 1.94 -8.29
CA PHE A 29 -0.09 1.21 -7.46
C PHE A 29 0.28 -0.14 -8.08
N SER A 30 -0.72 -0.86 -8.61
CA SER A 30 -0.50 -2.15 -9.26
C SER A 30 0.39 -2.02 -10.50
N MET A 31 0.13 -1.02 -11.36
CA MET A 31 0.88 -0.82 -12.60
C MET A 31 2.27 -0.21 -12.39
N LEU A 32 2.39 0.81 -11.54
CA LEU A 32 3.61 1.61 -11.44
C LEU A 32 4.58 1.12 -10.36
N ILE A 33 4.08 0.43 -9.35
CA ILE A 33 4.89 0.00 -8.20
C ILE A 33 4.97 -1.52 -8.17
N TYR A 34 3.83 -2.19 -8.06
CA TYR A 34 3.79 -3.64 -7.86
C TYR A 34 4.35 -4.42 -9.05
N ALA A 35 3.90 -4.14 -10.28
CA ALA A 35 4.35 -4.90 -11.45
C ALA A 35 5.85 -4.74 -11.76
N PRO A 36 6.44 -3.52 -11.74
CA PRO A 36 7.89 -3.36 -11.89
C PRO A 36 8.68 -4.03 -10.77
N LEU A 37 8.26 -3.86 -9.50
CA LEU A 37 8.93 -4.52 -8.36
C LEU A 37 8.88 -6.04 -8.50
N ALA A 38 7.72 -6.61 -8.80
CA ALA A 38 7.55 -8.04 -8.99
C ALA A 38 8.42 -8.58 -10.12
N HIS A 39 8.53 -7.84 -11.24
CA HIS A 39 9.44 -8.21 -12.32
C HIS A 39 10.90 -8.16 -11.87
N MET A 40 11.32 -7.11 -11.15
CA MET A 40 12.70 -6.99 -10.67
C MET A 40 13.10 -8.08 -9.68
N THR A 41 12.20 -8.55 -8.83
CA THR A 41 12.48 -9.55 -7.78
C THR A 41 12.29 -10.99 -8.21
N TRP A 42 11.24 -11.27 -9.00
CA TRP A 42 10.80 -12.65 -9.26
C TRP A 42 11.03 -13.11 -10.69
N HIS A 43 11.20 -12.20 -11.64
CA HIS A 43 11.56 -12.61 -13.00
C HIS A 43 12.99 -13.19 -13.02
N PRO A 44 13.27 -14.23 -13.82
CA PRO A 44 14.62 -14.78 -13.98
C PRO A 44 15.66 -13.70 -14.34
N ASP A 45 15.31 -12.81 -15.27
CA ASP A 45 16.14 -11.67 -15.67
C ASP A 45 15.89 -10.40 -14.82
N GLY A 46 15.25 -10.55 -13.65
CA GLY A 46 14.94 -9.44 -12.76
C GLY A 46 16.20 -8.83 -12.15
N LEU A 47 16.25 -7.50 -12.05
CA LEU A 47 17.41 -6.78 -11.51
C LEU A 47 17.81 -7.27 -10.10
N PHE A 48 16.84 -7.37 -9.18
CA PHE A 48 17.10 -7.81 -7.81
C PHE A 48 17.39 -9.30 -7.74
N ARG A 49 16.77 -10.10 -8.61
CA ARG A 49 17.10 -11.52 -8.74
C ARG A 49 18.55 -11.72 -9.16
N ASN A 50 19.04 -10.94 -10.13
CA ASN A 50 20.41 -10.95 -10.61
C ASN A 50 21.43 -10.44 -9.56
N TRP A 51 21.00 -9.58 -8.65
CA TRP A 51 21.80 -9.14 -7.49
C TRP A 51 21.79 -10.14 -6.32
N GLY A 52 21.16 -11.31 -6.48
CA GLY A 52 21.10 -12.35 -5.45
C GLY A 52 20.07 -12.11 -4.35
N VAL A 53 19.13 -11.18 -4.54
CA VAL A 53 18.04 -10.95 -3.58
C VAL A 53 17.08 -12.15 -3.60
N LEU A 54 16.94 -12.78 -2.43
CA LEU A 54 16.04 -13.90 -2.23
C LEU A 54 14.73 -13.41 -1.60
N ASP A 55 13.68 -13.30 -2.42
CA ASP A 55 12.32 -13.06 -1.96
C ASP A 55 11.39 -14.19 -2.42
N PHE A 56 11.14 -15.16 -1.53
CA PHE A 56 10.35 -16.36 -1.86
C PHE A 56 8.85 -16.14 -1.89
N ALA A 57 8.32 -15.26 -1.04
CA ALA A 57 6.87 -15.11 -0.82
C ALA A 57 6.36 -13.66 -0.88
N GLY A 58 7.23 -12.70 -1.21
CA GLY A 58 6.86 -11.30 -1.39
C GLY A 58 7.13 -10.43 -0.17
N GLY A 59 8.17 -10.74 0.61
CA GLY A 59 8.61 -9.88 1.71
C GLY A 59 8.91 -8.45 1.23
N THR A 60 9.60 -8.30 0.09
CA THR A 60 9.89 -7.00 -0.52
C THR A 60 8.72 -6.50 -1.37
N VAL A 61 8.21 -7.34 -2.28
CA VAL A 61 7.20 -6.95 -3.27
C VAL A 61 5.84 -6.65 -2.66
N VAL A 62 5.46 -7.36 -1.60
CA VAL A 62 4.12 -7.27 -0.98
C VAL A 62 4.21 -6.52 0.34
N HIS A 63 5.00 -6.99 1.30
CA HIS A 63 4.96 -6.44 2.66
C HIS A 63 5.68 -5.10 2.79
N MET A 64 6.92 -4.99 2.30
CA MET A 64 7.65 -3.72 2.36
C MET A 64 6.99 -2.64 1.49
N SER A 65 6.64 -2.95 0.24
CA SER A 65 6.00 -1.99 -0.65
C SER A 65 4.66 -1.48 -0.07
N ALA A 66 3.84 -2.37 0.50
CA ALA A 66 2.61 -1.99 1.19
C ALA A 66 2.89 -1.16 2.44
N GLY A 67 3.90 -1.54 3.23
CA GLY A 67 4.31 -0.80 4.43
C GLY A 67 4.74 0.64 4.13
N PHE A 68 5.58 0.83 3.11
CA PHE A 68 6.02 2.17 2.69
C PHE A 68 4.86 2.99 2.11
N ALA A 69 3.99 2.39 1.29
CA ALA A 69 2.83 3.08 0.75
C ALA A 69 1.80 3.43 1.84
N ALA A 70 1.60 2.55 2.82
CA ALA A 70 0.77 2.81 3.99
C ALA A 70 1.34 3.93 4.86
N LEU A 71 2.66 3.96 5.08
CA LEU A 71 3.34 5.04 5.79
C LEU A 71 3.19 6.37 5.04
N ALA A 72 3.48 6.39 3.74
CA ALA A 72 3.32 7.58 2.90
C ALA A 72 1.87 8.09 2.93
N GLY A 73 0.90 7.19 2.82
CA GLY A 73 -0.53 7.51 2.95
C GLY A 73 -0.89 8.07 4.33
N ALA A 74 -0.37 7.47 5.41
CA ALA A 74 -0.62 7.94 6.78
C ALA A 74 -0.03 9.34 7.03
N VAL A 75 1.18 9.61 6.51
CA VAL A 75 1.83 10.93 6.59
C VAL A 75 1.05 11.96 5.78
N PHE A 76 0.69 11.63 4.54
CA PHE A 76 -0.05 12.53 3.64
C PHE A 76 -1.43 12.90 4.20
N LEU A 77 -2.15 11.93 4.77
CA LEU A 77 -3.50 12.15 5.32
C LEU A 77 -3.50 12.78 6.72
N GLY A 78 -2.34 12.79 7.39
CA GLY A 78 -2.16 13.38 8.71
C GLY A 78 -2.95 12.70 9.84
N LYS A 79 -3.03 13.38 10.99
CA LYS A 79 -3.71 12.88 12.19
C LYS A 79 -5.23 12.77 11.97
N ARG A 80 -5.84 11.72 12.52
CA ARG A 80 -7.31 11.59 12.56
C ARG A 80 -7.88 12.70 13.45
N GLN A 81 -8.88 13.43 12.95
CA GLN A 81 -9.64 14.35 13.78
C GLN A 81 -10.60 13.53 14.65
N LYS A 82 -10.48 13.65 15.98
CA LYS A 82 -11.50 13.14 16.91
C LYS A 82 -12.72 14.03 16.74
N GLN A 83 -13.88 13.45 16.42
CA GLN A 83 -15.13 14.18 16.60
C GLN A 83 -15.37 14.29 18.10
N THR A 84 -15.29 15.51 18.64
CA THR A 84 -15.75 15.80 19.99
C THR A 84 -17.27 15.69 19.93
N HIS A 85 -17.81 14.53 20.28
CA HIS A 85 -19.26 14.40 20.49
C HIS A 85 -19.61 15.32 21.66
N SER A 86 -20.21 16.47 21.39
CA SER A 86 -20.86 17.26 22.44
C SER A 86 -21.96 16.37 22.99
N PRO A 87 -21.97 16.03 24.30
CA PRO A 87 -23.12 15.37 24.88
C PRO A 87 -24.31 16.31 24.63
N ALA A 88 -25.35 15.78 24.00
CA ALA A 88 -26.61 16.49 23.88
C ALA A 88 -27.12 16.68 25.32
N GLN A 89 -27.01 17.90 25.84
CA GLN A 89 -27.68 18.28 27.06
C GLN A 89 -29.18 18.29 26.73
N VAL A 90 -29.88 17.25 27.20
CA VAL A 90 -31.33 17.22 27.38
C VAL A 90 -31.64 17.43 28.86
#